data_AF-A0A8E2EUQ2-F1
#
_entry.id   AF-A0A8E2EUQ2-F1
#
_cell.length_a   1.000
_cell.length_b   1.000
_cell.length_c   1.000
_cell.angle_alpha   90.00
_cell.angle_beta   90.00
_cell.angle_gamma   90.00
#
_symmetry.space_group_name_H-M   'P 1'
#
loop_
_entity.id
_entity.type
_entity.pdbx_description
1 polymer ?
#
loop_
_entity_poly.entity_id
_entity_poly.type
_entity_poly.pdbx_seq_one_letter_code
_entity_poly.pdbx_strand_id
1 'polypeptide(L)'
;MSDPINSAIGIVRVLKNAYDLYNACVQAGGDFRTVSKHVQGMTIVLEGVNSDLVKNPRSVINRGGDIAKNKSTRLKTLVVSCEVSLTKVKALLAKYHNFQHNRPSAWDSFKWGTSGKAEIANIQADLILSILLLNAFMAKEGLDVLSRVEQAIELLIEKFDRLGSPEPNGPTDARRQMSSGVHVGRCLIASFFISRLMARVRSKKAPLRKNSMTGNKRAEKIKPVIRVRSGLNKNKRRDTLLSSYVTKIASPDVNKPGFGSSSPLQSTNNRFLQTLSNKGNPMGEERLECWRIAKAKYAVGGFPVIDWLLLKRGQRQLREMVCIFEEASENTKRALDPTDTRIRLILKSKRKAEKDPSYEWGFATGRTVHRDHSKSGMILYEQIIVILKRRKIR
;
A
#
# COMPACT_ATOMS: atom_id res chain seq x y z
N MET A 1 0.26 -25.09 30.05
CA MET A 1 0.66 -23.79 29.48
C MET A 1 1.28 -24.05 28.12
N SER A 2 0.81 -23.42 27.04
CA SER A 2 1.45 -23.56 25.73
C SER A 2 2.63 -22.59 25.64
N ASP A 3 3.86 -23.10 25.61
CA ASP A 3 5.04 -22.25 25.67
C ASP A 3 5.12 -21.30 24.46
N PRO A 4 5.23 -19.97 24.67
CA PRO A 4 5.42 -19.01 23.59
C PRO A 4 6.68 -19.29 22.77
N ILE A 5 7.66 -19.95 23.38
CA ILE A 5 8.90 -20.44 22.75
C ILE A 5 8.59 -21.43 21.62
N ASN A 6 7.65 -22.35 21.83
CA ASN A 6 7.28 -23.33 20.79
C ASN A 6 6.58 -22.66 19.60
N SER A 7 5.84 -21.56 19.84
CA SER A 7 5.23 -20.75 18.78
C SER A 7 6.28 -19.97 17.98
N ALA A 8 7.27 -19.39 18.67
CA ALA A 8 8.39 -18.67 18.06
C ALA A 8 9.24 -19.58 17.15
N ILE A 9 9.58 -20.77 17.63
CA ILE A 9 10.34 -21.77 16.86
C ILE A 9 9.56 -22.18 15.60
N GLY A 10 8.24 -22.35 15.71
CA GLY A 10 7.36 -22.65 14.57
C GLY A 10 7.43 -21.57 13.48
N ILE A 11 7.33 -20.29 13.85
CA ILE A 11 7.34 -19.18 12.88
C ILE A 11 8.69 -19.09 12.16
N VAL A 12 9.81 -19.21 12.87
CA VAL A 12 11.15 -19.18 12.26
C VAL A 12 11.34 -20.34 11.28
N ARG A 13 10.86 -21.54 11.62
CA ARG A 13 10.89 -22.70 10.72
C ARG A 13 10.08 -22.46 9.45
N VAL A 14 8.85 -21.96 9.57
CA VAL A 14 7.97 -21.67 8.42
C VAL A 14 8.57 -20.56 7.55
N LEU A 15 9.17 -19.53 8.16
CA LEU A 15 9.86 -18.46 7.46
C LEU A 15 11.04 -18.98 6.63
N LYS A 16 11.89 -19.83 7.23
CA LYS A 16 13.01 -20.48 6.51
C LYS A 16 12.51 -21.29 5.32
N ASN A 17 11.48 -22.12 5.52
CA ASN A 17 10.86 -22.90 4.45
C ASN A 17 10.32 -22.00 3.32
N ALA A 18 9.73 -20.84 3.66
CA ALA A 18 9.25 -19.89 2.66
C ALA A 18 10.40 -19.28 1.83
N TYR A 19 11.55 -18.95 2.43
CA TYR A 19 12.73 -18.49 1.69
C TYR A 19 13.29 -19.56 0.75
N ASP A 20 13.42 -20.80 1.24
CA ASP A 20 13.93 -21.90 0.44
C ASP A 20 13.01 -22.18 -0.76
N LEU A 21 11.69 -22.19 -0.52
CA LEU A 21 10.68 -22.34 -1.57
C LEU A 21 10.63 -21.17 -2.54
N TYR A 22 10.89 -19.95 -2.09
CA TYR A 22 10.98 -18.80 -2.97
C TYR A 22 12.11 -19.00 -4.00
N ASN A 23 13.30 -19.36 -3.53
CA ASN A 23 14.45 -19.61 -4.40
C ASN A 23 14.18 -20.77 -5.38
N ALA A 24 13.57 -21.85 -4.90
CA ALA A 24 13.18 -22.98 -5.74
C ALA A 24 12.16 -22.57 -6.82
N CYS A 25 11.12 -21.80 -6.46
CA CYS A 25 10.15 -21.29 -7.43
C CYS A 25 10.79 -20.37 -8.48
N VAL A 26 11.79 -19.57 -8.09
CA VAL A 26 12.50 -18.68 -9.02
C VAL A 26 13.33 -19.48 -10.02
N GLN A 27 14.02 -20.53 -9.54
CA GLN A 27 14.81 -21.42 -10.39
C GLN A 27 13.95 -22.24 -11.36
N ALA A 28 12.77 -22.69 -10.91
CA ALA A 28 11.83 -23.45 -11.75
C ALA A 28 11.31 -22.65 -12.96
N GLY A 29 11.26 -21.31 -12.87
CA GLY A 29 10.83 -20.45 -13.99
C GLY A 29 9.37 -20.66 -14.41
N GLY A 30 9.05 -20.28 -15.65
CA GLY A 30 7.73 -20.53 -16.27
C GLY A 30 6.52 -20.11 -15.44
N ASP A 31 5.59 -21.05 -15.25
CA ASP A 31 4.32 -20.87 -14.54
C ASP A 31 4.50 -20.61 -13.03
N PHE A 32 5.64 -20.99 -12.44
CA PHE A 32 5.95 -20.73 -11.03
C PHE A 32 6.39 -19.29 -10.75
N ARG A 33 6.61 -18.47 -11.79
CA ARG A 33 6.99 -17.06 -11.59
C ARG A 33 5.94 -16.24 -10.84
N THR A 34 4.66 -16.57 -10.99
CA THR A 34 3.59 -15.89 -10.25
C THR A 34 3.49 -16.45 -8.83
N VAL A 35 3.64 -17.76 -8.66
CA VAL A 35 3.71 -18.42 -7.34
C VAL A 35 4.86 -17.86 -6.51
N SER A 36 6.04 -17.65 -7.10
CA SER A 36 7.21 -17.11 -6.41
C SER A 36 6.97 -15.72 -5.82
N LYS A 37 6.18 -14.87 -6.50
CA LYS A 37 5.78 -13.56 -5.95
C LYS A 37 4.88 -13.70 -4.73
N HIS A 38 3.96 -14.67 -4.74
CA HIS A 38 3.09 -14.92 -3.59
C HIS A 38 3.87 -15.53 -2.42
N VAL A 39 4.78 -16.47 -2.69
CA VAL A 39 5.69 -17.02 -1.66
C VAL A 39 6.55 -15.89 -1.08
N GLN A 40 7.09 -15.00 -1.90
CA GLN A 40 7.82 -13.81 -1.42
C GLN A 40 6.95 -12.91 -0.54
N GLY A 41 5.69 -12.67 -0.94
CA GLY A 41 4.72 -11.95 -0.13
C GLY A 41 4.51 -12.59 1.23
N MET A 42 4.34 -13.92 1.27
CA MET A 42 4.24 -14.69 2.52
C MET A 42 5.49 -14.52 3.40
N THR A 43 6.68 -14.60 2.81
CA THR A 43 7.95 -14.41 3.53
C THR A 43 8.02 -13.04 4.20
N ILE A 44 7.64 -11.97 3.50
CA ILE A 44 7.64 -10.61 4.05
C ILE A 44 6.67 -10.50 5.24
N VAL A 45 5.48 -11.07 5.14
CA VAL A 45 4.49 -11.01 6.23
C VAL A 45 4.95 -11.83 7.44
N LEU A 46 5.49 -13.03 7.21
CA LEU A 46 6.06 -13.86 8.28
C LEU A 46 7.27 -13.20 8.96
N GLU A 47 8.09 -12.46 8.21
CA GLU A 47 9.19 -11.67 8.75
C GLU A 47 8.66 -10.55 9.67
N GLY A 48 7.60 -9.84 9.25
CA GLY A 48 6.92 -8.84 10.07
C GLY A 48 6.31 -9.42 11.35
N VAL A 49 5.67 -10.59 11.27
CA VAL A 49 5.18 -11.33 12.46
C VAL A 49 6.35 -11.67 13.39
N ASN A 50 7.46 -12.17 12.86
CA ASN A 50 8.62 -12.53 13.64
C ASN A 50 9.26 -11.30 14.31
N SER A 51 9.41 -10.18 13.61
CA SER A 51 10.00 -8.95 14.17
C SER A 51 9.10 -8.31 15.22
N ASP A 52 7.81 -8.15 14.90
CA ASP A 52 6.92 -7.26 15.64
C ASP A 52 6.20 -7.97 16.77
N LEU A 53 5.92 -9.28 16.60
CA LEU A 53 5.16 -10.06 17.57
C LEU A 53 6.02 -11.02 18.38
N VAL A 54 6.99 -11.70 17.74
CA VAL A 54 7.79 -12.74 18.41
C VAL A 54 9.00 -12.14 19.12
N LYS A 55 9.86 -11.44 18.38
CA LYS A 55 11.11 -10.87 18.92
C LYS A 55 10.88 -9.67 19.84
N ASN A 56 9.73 -9.01 19.73
CA ASN A 56 9.41 -7.85 20.54
C ASN A 56 8.86 -8.27 21.92
N PRO A 57 9.60 -8.10 23.03
CA PRO A 57 9.12 -8.49 24.35
C PRO A 57 7.88 -7.69 24.80
N ARG A 58 7.63 -6.52 24.18
CA ARG A 58 6.47 -5.67 24.49
C ARG A 58 5.24 -5.98 23.64
N SER A 59 5.35 -6.93 22.71
CA SER A 59 4.25 -7.44 21.90
C SER A 59 3.09 -7.91 22.78
N VAL A 60 1.85 -7.70 22.34
CA VAL A 60 0.66 -8.15 23.06
C VAL A 60 0.64 -9.67 23.26
N ILE A 61 1.28 -10.42 22.36
CA ILE A 61 1.36 -11.89 22.43
C ILE A 61 2.32 -12.36 23.54
N ASN A 62 3.34 -11.55 23.86
CA ASN A 62 4.32 -11.87 24.90
C ASN A 62 3.91 -11.35 26.29
N ARG A 63 2.79 -10.63 26.39
CA ARG A 63 2.24 -10.19 27.68
C ARG A 63 1.59 -11.37 28.38
N GLY A 64 1.62 -11.38 29.72
CA GLY A 64 0.83 -12.33 30.50
C GLY A 64 -0.68 -12.08 30.33
N GLY A 65 -1.48 -13.12 30.59
CA GLY A 65 -2.96 -13.04 30.63
C GLY A 65 -3.68 -13.83 29.54
N ASP A 66 -4.99 -13.99 29.70
CA ASP A 66 -5.80 -14.86 28.83
C ASP A 66 -6.03 -14.27 27.43
N ILE A 67 -6.04 -12.94 27.31
CA ILE A 67 -6.09 -12.26 26.01
C ILE A 67 -4.86 -12.61 25.17
N ALA A 68 -3.67 -12.63 25.78
CA ALA A 68 -2.43 -12.97 25.08
C ALA A 68 -2.42 -14.44 24.65
N LYS A 69 -2.92 -15.35 25.51
CA LYS A 69 -3.10 -16.77 25.14
C LYS A 69 -4.02 -16.93 23.93
N ASN A 70 -5.19 -16.27 23.94
CA ASN A 70 -6.14 -16.34 22.83
C ASN A 70 -5.53 -15.80 21.52
N LYS A 71 -4.80 -14.69 21.59
CA LYS A 71 -4.08 -14.13 20.43
C LYS A 71 -2.95 -15.04 19.94
N SER A 72 -2.21 -15.66 20.85
CA SER A 72 -1.16 -16.63 20.54
C SER A 72 -1.73 -17.86 19.84
N THR A 73 -2.83 -18.42 20.35
CA THR A 73 -3.54 -19.55 19.73
C THR A 73 -4.03 -19.19 18.33
N ARG A 74 -4.63 -18.01 18.15
CA ARG A 74 -5.09 -17.53 16.85
C ARG A 74 -3.92 -17.34 15.87
N LEU A 75 -2.82 -16.73 16.31
CA LEU A 75 -1.61 -16.59 15.49
C LEU A 75 -1.08 -17.96 15.07
N LYS A 76 -1.02 -18.92 16.01
CA LYS A 76 -0.59 -20.29 15.74
C LYS A 76 -1.43 -20.93 14.63
N THR A 77 -2.76 -20.81 14.69
CA THR A 77 -3.66 -21.33 13.64
C THR A 77 -3.37 -20.70 12.27
N LEU A 78 -3.12 -19.39 12.22
CA LEU A 78 -2.78 -18.70 10.98
C LEU A 78 -1.42 -19.13 10.42
N VAL A 79 -0.41 -19.29 11.27
CA VAL A 79 0.93 -19.77 10.87
C VAL A 79 0.86 -21.20 10.35
N VAL A 80 0.05 -22.07 10.96
CA VAL A 80 -0.21 -23.43 10.45
C VAL A 80 -0.87 -23.38 9.07
N SER A 81 -1.83 -22.48 8.84
CA SER A 81 -2.44 -22.27 7.50
C SER A 81 -1.39 -21.86 6.45
N CYS A 82 -0.45 -20.99 6.81
CA CYS A 82 0.68 -20.62 5.96
C CYS A 82 1.58 -21.83 5.66
N GLU A 83 1.91 -22.64 6.67
CA GLU A 83 2.73 -23.85 6.54
C GLU A 83 2.09 -24.88 5.61
N VAL A 84 0.77 -25.11 5.73
CA VAL A 84 0.01 -25.99 4.84
C VAL A 84 0.08 -25.48 3.40
N SER A 85 -0.13 -24.18 3.18
CA SER A 85 -0.07 -23.58 1.84
C SER A 85 1.33 -23.71 1.22
N LEU A 86 2.38 -23.47 1.99
CA LEU A 86 3.77 -23.65 1.55
C LEU A 86 4.10 -25.12 1.26
N THR A 87 3.56 -26.05 2.04
CA THR A 87 3.75 -27.50 1.82
C THR A 87 3.10 -27.94 0.51
N LYS A 88 1.92 -27.40 0.15
CA LYS A 88 1.30 -27.62 -1.16
C LYS A 88 2.19 -27.11 -2.31
N VAL A 89 2.80 -25.92 -2.16
CA VAL A 89 3.76 -25.38 -3.15
C VAL A 89 4.96 -26.32 -3.29
N LYS A 90 5.52 -26.79 -2.17
CA LYS A 90 6.65 -27.73 -2.16
C LYS A 90 6.31 -29.03 -2.89
N ALA A 91 5.15 -29.60 -2.61
CA ALA A 91 4.68 -30.82 -3.28
C ALA A 91 4.51 -30.60 -4.79
N LEU A 92 3.94 -29.46 -5.19
CA LEU A 92 3.77 -29.11 -6.60
C LEU A 92 5.11 -28.90 -7.32
N LEU A 93 6.08 -28.24 -6.66
CA LEU A 93 7.44 -28.09 -7.20
C LEU A 93 8.14 -29.44 -7.35
N ALA A 94 8.00 -30.35 -6.40
CA ALA A 94 8.57 -31.70 -6.49
C ALA A 94 7.98 -32.47 -7.67
N LYS A 95 6.64 -32.40 -7.86
CA LYS A 95 5.98 -32.95 -9.07
C LYS A 95 6.57 -32.34 -10.34
N TYR A 96 6.74 -31.00 -10.38
CA TYR A 96 7.28 -30.29 -11.54
C TYR A 96 8.74 -30.66 -11.86
N HIS A 97 9.60 -30.75 -10.83
CA HIS A 97 11.01 -31.08 -11.00
C HIS A 97 11.20 -32.46 -11.63
N ASN A 98 10.38 -33.44 -11.25
CA ASN A 98 10.40 -34.77 -11.86
C ASN A 98 10.05 -34.74 -13.36
N PHE A 99 9.23 -33.78 -13.81
CA PHE A 99 8.94 -33.58 -15.23
C PHE A 99 10.05 -32.88 -16.01
N GLN A 100 10.96 -32.17 -15.33
CA GLN A 100 12.02 -31.43 -16.02
C GLN A 100 13.23 -32.32 -16.35
N HIS A 101 13.57 -33.26 -15.47
CA HIS A 101 14.73 -34.15 -15.67
C HIS A 101 14.45 -35.33 -16.60
N ASN A 102 13.22 -35.86 -16.57
CA ASN A 102 12.79 -36.89 -17.50
C ASN A 102 12.05 -36.21 -18.63
N ARG A 103 12.42 -36.47 -19.90
CA ARG A 103 11.65 -35.98 -21.06
C ARG A 103 10.19 -36.40 -20.87
N PRO A 104 9.27 -35.46 -20.56
CA PRO A 104 7.91 -35.83 -20.21
C PRO A 104 7.26 -36.45 -21.43
N SER A 105 6.50 -37.52 -21.24
CA SER A 105 5.66 -38.04 -22.31
C SER A 105 4.76 -36.92 -22.83
N ALA A 106 4.40 -36.96 -24.12
CA ALA A 106 3.45 -36.01 -24.70
C ALA A 106 2.15 -35.96 -23.88
N TRP A 107 1.74 -37.12 -23.33
CA TRP A 107 0.60 -37.24 -22.45
C TRP A 107 0.78 -36.51 -21.11
N ASP A 108 1.96 -36.61 -20.50
CA ASP A 108 2.29 -35.93 -19.25
C ASP A 108 2.34 -34.41 -19.43
N SER A 109 2.87 -33.95 -20.57
CA SER A 109 2.89 -32.54 -20.95
C SER A 109 1.47 -32.00 -21.12
N PHE A 110 0.58 -32.76 -21.75
CA PHE A 110 -0.83 -32.40 -21.91
C PHE A 110 -1.58 -32.35 -20.57
N LYS A 111 -1.40 -33.38 -19.73
CA LYS A 111 -2.00 -33.44 -18.39
C LYS A 111 -1.52 -32.30 -17.50
N TRP A 112 -0.23 -31.96 -17.56
CA TRP A 112 0.31 -30.78 -16.88
C TRP A 112 -0.31 -29.47 -17.39
N GLY A 113 -0.49 -29.35 -18.71
CA GLY A 113 -1.09 -28.18 -19.34
C GLY A 113 -2.51 -27.86 -18.86
N THR A 114 -3.31 -28.88 -18.56
CA THR A 114 -4.72 -28.72 -18.15
C THR A 114 -4.91 -28.80 -16.64
N SER A 115 -4.46 -29.89 -16.01
CA SER A 115 -4.61 -30.13 -14.57
C SER A 115 -3.56 -29.39 -13.75
N GLY A 116 -2.31 -29.35 -14.20
CA GLY A 116 -1.22 -28.65 -13.49
C GLY A 116 -1.47 -27.15 -13.34
N LYS A 117 -1.99 -26.49 -14.39
CA LYS A 117 -2.37 -25.07 -14.32
C LYS A 117 -3.51 -24.79 -13.33
N ALA A 118 -4.49 -25.68 -13.25
CA ALA A 118 -5.56 -25.57 -12.27
C ALA A 118 -5.04 -25.77 -10.83
N GLU A 119 -4.15 -26.75 -10.61
CA GLU A 119 -3.47 -26.95 -9.31
C GLU A 119 -2.66 -25.71 -8.91
N ILE A 120 -1.90 -25.12 -9.84
CA ILE A 120 -1.16 -23.88 -9.60
C ILE A 120 -2.09 -22.74 -9.19
N ALA A 121 -3.21 -22.55 -9.90
CA ALA A 121 -4.17 -21.49 -9.59
C ALA A 121 -4.81 -21.67 -8.20
N ASN A 122 -5.16 -22.89 -7.82
CA ASN A 122 -5.70 -23.19 -6.50
C ASN A 122 -4.67 -22.92 -5.39
N ILE A 123 -3.41 -23.33 -5.58
CA ILE A 123 -2.34 -23.06 -4.62
C ILE A 123 -2.06 -21.55 -4.51
N GLN A 124 -2.15 -20.80 -5.61
CA GLN A 124 -2.05 -19.33 -5.57
C GLN A 124 -3.18 -18.71 -4.74
N ALA A 125 -4.43 -19.19 -4.90
CA ALA A 125 -5.55 -18.72 -4.10
C ALA A 125 -5.33 -18.99 -2.61
N ASP A 126 -4.87 -20.20 -2.24
CA ASP A 126 -4.56 -20.58 -0.86
C ASP A 126 -3.45 -19.71 -0.25
N LEU A 127 -2.38 -19.45 -1.01
CA LEU A 127 -1.30 -18.55 -0.59
C LEU A 127 -1.81 -17.14 -0.35
N ILE A 128 -2.57 -16.58 -1.31
CA ILE A 128 -3.12 -15.23 -1.20
C ILE A 128 -4.03 -15.12 0.01
N LEU A 129 -4.93 -16.09 0.22
CA LEU A 129 -5.84 -16.11 1.35
C LEU A 129 -5.05 -16.14 2.68
N SER A 130 -4.06 -17.02 2.79
CA SER A 130 -3.24 -17.12 4.00
C SER A 130 -2.44 -15.82 4.28
N ILE A 131 -1.91 -15.17 3.23
CA ILE A 131 -1.25 -13.85 3.32
C ILE A 131 -2.24 -12.78 3.82
N LEU A 132 -3.45 -12.75 3.26
CA LEU A 132 -4.47 -11.77 3.62
C LEU A 132 -4.94 -11.94 5.07
N LEU A 133 -5.17 -13.18 5.51
CA LEU A 133 -5.58 -13.47 6.88
C LEU A 133 -4.50 -13.08 7.90
N LEU A 134 -3.23 -13.37 7.59
CA LEU A 134 -2.12 -13.00 8.46
C LEU A 134 -1.90 -11.47 8.50
N ASN A 135 -2.01 -10.79 7.35
CA ASN A 135 -1.97 -9.32 7.30
C ASN A 135 -3.14 -8.67 8.05
N ALA A 136 -4.35 -9.20 7.91
CA ALA A 136 -5.52 -8.71 8.63
C ALA A 136 -5.35 -8.87 10.15
N PHE A 137 -4.74 -9.98 10.59
CA PHE A 137 -4.37 -10.18 11.98
C PHE A 137 -3.34 -9.12 12.44
N MET A 138 -2.26 -8.91 11.69
CA MET A 138 -1.25 -7.89 11.99
C MET A 138 -1.84 -6.48 12.06
N ALA A 139 -2.71 -6.11 11.11
CA ALA A 139 -3.38 -4.82 11.08
C ALA A 139 -4.30 -4.64 12.29
N LYS A 140 -5.07 -5.66 12.66
CA LYS A 140 -5.93 -5.64 13.85
C LYS A 140 -5.11 -5.43 15.13
N GLU A 141 -3.97 -6.10 15.26
CA GLU A 141 -3.08 -5.92 16.41
C GLU A 141 -2.45 -4.52 16.44
N GLY A 142 -2.10 -3.96 15.27
CA GLY A 142 -1.65 -2.57 15.17
C GLY A 142 -2.71 -1.55 15.62
N LEU A 143 -3.99 -1.79 15.28
CA LEU A 143 -5.11 -0.95 15.69
C LEU A 143 -5.42 -1.05 17.19
N ASP A 144 -5.34 -2.25 17.79
CA ASP A 144 -5.50 -2.42 19.24
C ASP A 144 -4.42 -1.63 20.01
N VAL A 145 -3.18 -1.66 19.54
CA VAL A 145 -2.11 -0.83 20.12
C VAL A 145 -2.43 0.66 19.99
N LEU A 146 -2.95 1.10 18.85
CA LEU A 146 -3.32 2.51 18.64
C LEU A 146 -4.46 2.95 19.57
N SER A 147 -5.50 2.13 19.71
CA SER A 147 -6.63 2.41 20.60
C SER A 147 -6.20 2.50 22.07
N ARG A 148 -5.24 1.68 22.50
CA ARG A 148 -4.67 1.79 23.86
C ARG A 148 -3.83 3.06 24.03
N VAL A 149 -3.15 3.52 22.99
CA VAL A 149 -2.42 4.80 23.03
C VAL A 149 -3.40 5.95 23.12
N GLU A 150 -4.50 5.89 22.38
CA GLU A 150 -5.59 6.87 22.44
C GLU A 150 -6.19 6.95 23.85
N GLN A 151 -6.55 5.81 24.46
CA GLN A 151 -7.03 5.77 25.86
C GLN A 151 -6.00 6.31 26.86
N ALA A 152 -4.70 6.04 26.66
CA ALA A 152 -3.67 6.59 27.53
C ALA A 152 -3.53 8.11 27.38
N ILE A 153 -3.75 8.65 26.18
CA ILE A 153 -3.77 10.09 25.93
C ILE A 153 -5.00 10.71 26.59
N GLU A 154 -6.18 10.10 26.47
CA GLU A 154 -7.41 10.56 27.14
C GLU A 154 -7.24 10.63 28.66
N LEU A 155 -6.66 9.60 29.28
CA LEU A 155 -6.37 9.61 30.72
C LEU A 155 -5.34 10.67 31.12
N LEU A 156 -4.37 10.98 30.25
CA LEU A 156 -3.42 12.07 30.50
C LEU A 156 -4.11 13.43 30.41
N ILE A 157 -4.97 13.64 29.40
CA ILE A 157 -5.79 14.85 29.25
C ILE A 157 -6.66 15.05 30.49
N GLU A 158 -7.38 14.02 30.92
CA GLU A 158 -8.21 14.08 32.14
C GLU A 158 -7.39 14.46 33.38
N LYS A 159 -6.17 13.92 33.53
CA LYS A 159 -5.27 14.30 34.62
C LYS A 159 -4.78 15.74 34.50
N PHE A 160 -4.52 16.23 33.29
CA PHE A 160 -4.15 17.63 33.07
C PHE A 160 -5.32 18.57 33.37
N ASP A 161 -6.54 18.21 32.98
CA ASP A 161 -7.75 19.00 33.27
C ASP A 161 -8.01 19.08 34.77
N ARG A 162 -7.80 17.98 35.51
CA ARG A 162 -7.86 17.95 36.99
C ARG A 162 -6.79 18.79 37.65
N LEU A 163 -5.59 18.91 37.07
CA LEU A 163 -4.52 19.76 37.57
C LEU A 163 -4.67 21.23 37.14
N GLY A 164 -5.46 21.49 36.11
CA GLY A 164 -5.69 22.80 35.51
C GLY A 164 -6.95 23.51 35.99
N SER A 165 -7.90 22.81 36.64
CA SER A 165 -9.01 23.46 37.35
C SER A 165 -8.50 24.03 38.68
N PRO A 166 -8.36 25.36 38.84
CA PRO A 166 -8.20 25.95 40.16
C PRO A 166 -9.42 25.56 40.98
N GLU A 167 -9.21 24.92 42.13
CA GLU A 167 -10.27 24.60 43.08
C GLU A 167 -11.05 25.89 43.40
N PRO A 168 -12.31 26.02 42.97
CA PRO A 168 -13.07 27.22 43.24
C PRO A 168 -13.77 26.98 44.57
N ASN A 169 -13.09 27.11 45.71
CA ASN A 169 -13.76 27.30 46.99
C ASN A 169 -12.84 27.84 48.08
N GLY A 170 -13.09 29.09 48.44
CA GLY A 170 -12.61 29.75 49.66
C GLY A 170 -13.03 31.22 49.65
N PRO A 171 -14.16 31.59 50.29
CA PRO A 171 -14.52 32.99 50.47
C PRO A 171 -13.70 33.54 51.65
N THR A 172 -12.57 34.18 51.39
CA THR A 172 -11.90 34.99 52.42
C THR A 172 -11.09 36.11 51.79
N ASP A 173 -11.65 37.30 51.98
CA ASP A 173 -11.01 38.59 52.25
C ASP A 173 -9.73 39.00 51.53
N ALA A 174 -9.88 40.16 50.89
CA ALA A 174 -8.87 40.97 50.25
C ALA A 174 -7.59 41.13 51.09
N ARG A 175 -6.54 40.36 50.77
CA ARG A 175 -5.17 40.87 50.90
C ARG A 175 -4.23 40.30 49.85
N ARG A 176 -3.65 41.24 49.10
CA ARG A 176 -2.67 41.09 48.01
C ARG A 176 -1.64 40.00 48.28
N GLN A 177 -1.58 38.98 47.43
CA GLN A 177 -0.35 38.24 47.17
C GLN A 177 -0.22 37.93 45.67
N MET A 178 0.76 38.60 45.05
CA MET A 178 1.23 38.33 43.70
C MET A 178 2.09 37.04 43.71
N SER A 179 1.72 36.04 42.92
CA SER A 179 2.63 34.98 42.48
C SER A 179 2.09 34.30 41.22
N SER A 180 2.40 34.86 40.06
CA SER A 180 2.01 34.39 38.72
C SER A 180 3.06 33.48 38.04
N GLY A 181 3.94 32.83 38.81
CA GLY A 181 5.14 32.17 38.24
C GLY A 181 5.08 30.66 37.96
N VAL A 182 4.13 29.90 38.52
CA VAL A 182 4.29 28.43 38.64
C VAL A 182 3.66 27.63 37.48
N HIS A 183 2.71 28.20 36.75
CA HIS A 183 1.98 27.45 35.69
C HIS A 183 2.75 27.34 34.36
N VAL A 184 3.63 28.29 34.04
CA VAL A 184 4.41 28.27 32.78
C VAL A 184 5.41 27.12 32.75
N GLY A 185 6.03 26.80 33.91
CA GLY A 185 7.01 25.72 34.00
C GLY A 185 6.44 24.32 33.73
N ARG A 186 5.20 24.05 34.16
CA ARG A 186 4.57 22.73 33.98
C ARG A 186 4.12 22.47 32.53
N CYS A 187 3.66 23.50 31.81
CA CYS A 187 3.37 23.41 30.38
C CYS A 187 4.63 23.20 29.51
N LEU A 188 5.76 23.81 29.92
CA LEU A 188 7.04 23.61 29.22
C LEU A 188 7.58 22.19 29.37
N ILE A 189 7.37 21.54 30.52
CA ILE A 189 7.80 20.15 30.74
C ILE A 189 6.96 19.19 29.87
N ALA A 190 5.64 19.36 29.83
CA ALA A 190 4.76 18.51 29.01
C ALA A 190 5.08 18.62 27.50
N SER A 191 5.30 19.84 27.00
CA SER A 191 5.68 20.08 25.59
C SER A 191 7.07 19.51 25.25
N PHE A 192 8.00 19.47 26.20
CA PHE A 192 9.31 18.84 26.01
C PHE A 192 9.21 17.31 25.90
N PHE A 193 8.36 16.67 26.72
CA PHE A 193 8.12 15.22 26.63
C PHE A 193 7.44 14.81 25.33
N ILE A 194 6.42 15.55 24.88
CA ILE A 194 5.73 15.31 23.60
C ILE A 194 6.71 15.49 22.43
N SER A 195 7.56 16.53 22.47
CA SER A 195 8.57 16.79 21.44
C SER A 195 9.64 15.68 21.37
N ARG A 196 10.11 15.18 22.51
CA ARG A 196 11.04 14.03 22.56
C ARG A 196 10.40 12.74 22.07
N LEU A 197 9.12 12.50 22.37
CA LEU A 197 8.38 11.33 21.88
C LEU A 197 8.28 11.36 20.34
N MET A 198 7.90 12.50 19.78
CA MET A 198 7.79 12.72 18.33
C MET A 198 9.14 12.58 17.61
N ALA A 199 10.24 13.07 18.20
CA ALA A 199 11.60 12.88 17.67
C ALA A 199 12.03 11.40 17.67
N ARG A 200 11.63 10.61 18.68
CA ARG A 200 11.88 9.16 18.73
C ARG A 200 11.08 8.37 17.69
N VAL A 201 9.85 8.80 17.39
CA VAL A 201 9.02 8.21 16.34
C VAL A 201 9.57 8.53 14.94
N ARG A 202 10.10 9.75 14.73
CA ARG A 202 10.72 10.16 13.46
C ARG A 202 12.08 9.50 13.20
N SER A 203 12.91 9.33 14.23
CA SER A 203 14.23 8.68 14.08
C SER A 203 14.15 7.20 13.71
N LYS A 204 13.08 6.49 14.09
CA LYS A 204 12.82 5.11 13.65
C LYS A 204 12.42 4.98 12.17
N LYS A 205 12.12 6.08 11.48
CA LYS A 205 11.82 6.11 10.04
C LYS A 205 13.00 6.56 9.17
N ALA A 206 14.18 6.82 9.76
CA ALA A 206 15.37 7.17 9.00
C ALA A 206 15.96 5.89 8.36
N PRO A 207 16.08 5.82 7.02
CA PRO A 207 16.69 4.68 6.36
C PRO A 207 18.18 4.61 6.70
N LEU A 208 18.60 3.45 7.21
CA LEU A 208 20.00 3.06 7.37
C LEU A 208 20.72 3.18 6.01
N ARG A 209 21.50 4.26 5.85
CA ARG A 209 22.51 4.38 4.80
C ARG A 209 23.55 3.28 5.05
N LYS A 210 23.57 2.25 4.19
CA LYS A 210 24.65 1.27 4.15
C LYS A 210 25.66 1.63 3.07
N ASN A 211 26.90 1.68 3.52
CA ASN A 211 28.12 2.01 2.79
C ASN A 211 28.34 1.09 1.58
N SER A 212 28.88 1.72 0.54
CA SER A 212 29.47 1.12 -0.65
C SER A 212 30.65 0.23 -0.29
N MET A 213 30.66 -1.00 -0.80
CA MET A 213 31.91 -1.72 -1.04
C MET A 213 31.89 -2.36 -2.43
N THR A 214 33.00 -2.08 -3.12
CA THR A 214 33.42 -2.43 -4.47
C THR A 214 33.65 -3.93 -4.64
N GLY A 215 33.34 -4.45 -5.82
CA GLY A 215 33.63 -5.86 -6.15
C GLY A 215 33.24 -6.23 -7.58
N ASN A 216 34.15 -5.96 -8.53
CA ASN A 216 34.09 -6.39 -9.93
C ASN A 216 34.06 -7.92 -10.05
N LYS A 217 33.03 -8.49 -10.70
CA LYS A 217 33.15 -9.74 -11.48
C LYS A 217 32.25 -9.67 -12.71
N ARG A 218 32.87 -9.82 -13.89
CA ARG A 218 32.22 -10.02 -15.20
C ARG A 218 31.37 -11.28 -15.17
N ALA A 219 30.14 -11.19 -15.67
CA ALA A 219 29.29 -12.35 -15.95
C ALA A 219 28.53 -12.11 -17.27
N GLU A 220 28.34 -13.22 -17.98
CA GLU A 220 28.12 -13.34 -19.42
C GLU A 220 26.78 -12.79 -19.94
N LYS A 221 26.79 -12.52 -21.25
CA LYS A 221 25.67 -12.03 -22.06
C LYS A 221 24.51 -13.04 -22.07
N ILE A 222 23.38 -12.68 -21.46
CA ILE A 222 22.10 -13.37 -21.66
C ILE A 222 21.27 -12.58 -22.68
N LYS A 223 20.87 -13.26 -23.77
CA LYS A 223 20.03 -12.70 -24.84
C LYS A 223 18.60 -12.45 -24.32
N PRO A 224 17.93 -11.35 -24.71
CA PRO A 224 16.60 -11.01 -24.20
C PRO A 224 15.51 -11.91 -24.80
N VAL A 225 14.78 -12.59 -23.92
CA VAL A 225 13.54 -13.31 -24.23
C VAL A 225 12.41 -12.31 -24.49
N ILE A 226 11.83 -12.40 -25.68
CA ILE A 226 10.66 -11.64 -26.14
C ILE A 226 9.47 -11.98 -25.22
N ARG A 227 8.92 -10.99 -24.51
CA ARG A 227 7.71 -11.17 -23.70
C ARG A 227 6.47 -11.15 -24.58
N VAL A 228 5.80 -12.29 -24.66
CA VAL A 228 4.40 -12.40 -25.11
C VAL A 228 3.50 -11.70 -24.08
N ARG A 229 2.56 -10.88 -24.58
CA ARG A 229 1.58 -10.11 -23.80
C ARG A 229 0.70 -11.09 -22.99
N SER A 230 0.75 -11.03 -21.66
CA SER A 230 -0.25 -11.70 -20.82
C SER A 230 -1.56 -10.91 -20.90
N GLY A 231 -2.46 -11.36 -21.78
CA GLY A 231 -3.81 -10.85 -21.92
C GLY A 231 -4.67 -11.16 -20.70
N LEU A 232 -4.60 -10.29 -19.68
CA LEU A 232 -5.66 -10.16 -18.68
C LEU A 232 -6.58 -9.03 -19.14
N ASN A 233 -7.50 -9.37 -20.04
CA ASN A 233 -8.60 -8.48 -20.40
C ASN A 233 -9.58 -8.37 -19.22
N LYS A 234 -10.04 -7.14 -18.96
CA LYS A 234 -11.04 -6.84 -17.94
C LYS A 234 -12.33 -7.58 -18.23
N ASN A 235 -12.65 -8.60 -17.44
CA ASN A 235 -13.90 -9.34 -17.55
C ASN A 235 -14.96 -8.64 -16.68
N LYS A 236 -15.75 -7.76 -17.31
CA LYS A 236 -16.82 -6.98 -16.65
C LYS A 236 -17.75 -7.84 -15.81
N ARG A 237 -18.02 -9.09 -16.23
CA ARG A 237 -18.93 -10.02 -15.54
C ARG A 237 -18.37 -10.50 -14.19
N ARG A 238 -17.07 -10.71 -14.12
CA ARG A 238 -16.38 -11.08 -12.87
C ARG A 238 -16.41 -9.92 -11.87
N ASP A 239 -16.20 -8.70 -12.35
CA ASP A 239 -16.23 -7.50 -11.51
C ASP A 239 -17.64 -7.19 -10.99
N THR A 240 -18.70 -7.42 -11.80
CA THR A 240 -20.09 -7.31 -11.31
C THR A 240 -20.45 -8.38 -10.29
N LEU A 241 -19.99 -9.63 -10.46
CA LEU A 241 -20.25 -10.69 -9.50
C LEU A 241 -19.57 -10.42 -8.15
N LEU A 242 -18.31 -9.98 -8.17
CA LEU A 242 -17.60 -9.59 -6.95
C LEU A 242 -18.26 -8.40 -6.26
N SER A 243 -18.72 -7.41 -7.03
CA SER A 243 -19.48 -6.28 -6.49
C SER A 243 -20.76 -6.77 -5.80
N SER A 244 -21.57 -7.60 -6.48
CA SER A 244 -22.83 -8.13 -5.96
C SER A 244 -22.67 -8.98 -4.69
N TYR A 245 -21.55 -9.69 -4.57
CA TYR A 245 -21.24 -10.50 -3.40
C TYR A 245 -20.88 -9.63 -2.20
N VAL A 246 -20.12 -8.56 -2.42
CA VAL A 246 -19.78 -7.57 -1.38
C VAL A 246 -21.03 -6.81 -0.92
N THR A 247 -21.94 -6.45 -1.84
CA THR A 247 -23.21 -5.79 -1.44
C THR A 247 -24.11 -6.70 -0.61
N LYS A 248 -24.17 -8.00 -0.93
CA LYS A 248 -24.92 -8.99 -0.14
C LYS A 248 -24.35 -9.20 1.27
N ILE A 249 -23.04 -9.03 1.46
CA ILE A 249 -22.41 -9.11 2.78
C ILE A 249 -22.64 -7.81 3.57
N ALA A 250 -22.68 -6.67 2.89
CA ALA A 250 -22.86 -5.36 3.51
C ALA A 250 -24.32 -5.06 3.91
N SER A 251 -25.29 -5.80 3.38
CA SER A 251 -26.72 -5.62 3.68
C SER A 251 -27.31 -6.94 4.20
N PRO A 252 -27.14 -7.28 5.48
CA PRO A 252 -27.91 -8.37 6.07
C PRO A 252 -29.38 -7.96 6.11
N ASP A 253 -30.25 -8.77 5.50
CA ASP A 253 -31.71 -8.62 5.57
C ASP A 253 -32.17 -8.64 7.04
N VAL A 254 -32.49 -7.46 7.57
CA VAL A 254 -33.18 -7.30 8.86
C VAL A 254 -34.67 -7.26 8.57
N ASN A 255 -35.29 -8.43 8.53
CA ASN A 255 -36.75 -8.57 8.61
C ASN A 255 -37.11 -9.45 9.80
N LYS A 256 -37.27 -8.81 10.97
CA LYS A 256 -38.24 -9.18 12.01
C LYS A 256 -38.68 -7.93 12.79
N PRO A 257 -39.95 -7.82 13.19
CA PRO A 257 -40.56 -6.56 13.60
C PRO A 257 -40.49 -6.32 15.12
N GLY A 258 -40.56 -5.04 15.49
CA GLY A 258 -41.08 -4.58 16.79
C GLY A 258 -40.01 -4.28 17.84
N PHE A 259 -39.73 -3.00 18.06
CA PHE A 259 -40.13 -2.24 19.25
C PHE A 259 -39.53 -0.82 19.16
N GLY A 260 -40.37 0.17 19.46
CA GLY A 260 -40.03 1.57 19.32
C GLY A 260 -38.94 2.02 20.29
N SER A 261 -38.08 2.91 19.82
CA SER A 261 -37.48 3.92 20.67
C SER A 261 -37.06 5.11 19.80
N SER A 262 -37.70 6.22 20.09
CA SER A 262 -37.40 7.57 19.65
C SER A 262 -36.01 8.01 20.07
N SER A 263 -35.22 8.55 19.14
CA SER A 263 -34.49 9.82 19.31
C SER A 263 -33.82 10.28 18.00
N PRO A 264 -33.96 11.55 17.61
CA PRO A 264 -33.34 12.14 16.43
C PRO A 264 -31.99 12.77 16.80
N LEU A 265 -30.97 12.69 15.94
CA LEU A 265 -29.85 13.65 15.82
C LEU A 265 -28.70 13.09 14.96
N GLN A 266 -28.88 12.94 13.64
CA GLN A 266 -27.74 12.88 12.70
C GLN A 266 -28.16 13.44 11.33
N SER A 267 -28.28 14.76 11.23
CA SER A 267 -28.50 15.44 9.94
C SER A 267 -27.81 16.80 9.92
N THR A 268 -26.49 16.81 9.74
CA THR A 268 -25.76 18.05 9.42
C THR A 268 -24.50 17.88 8.57
N ASN A 269 -23.97 16.67 8.35
CA ASN A 269 -22.73 16.50 7.57
C ASN A 269 -22.92 16.25 6.06
N ASN A 270 -24.14 16.04 5.57
CA ASN A 270 -24.38 15.81 4.13
C ASN A 270 -24.64 17.10 3.33
N ARG A 271 -24.85 18.25 3.97
CA ARG A 271 -25.18 19.50 3.26
C ARG A 271 -23.97 20.17 2.61
N PHE A 272 -22.76 19.96 3.15
CA PHE A 272 -21.53 20.57 2.63
C PHE A 272 -20.97 19.85 1.39
N LEU A 273 -21.22 18.54 1.25
CA LEU A 273 -20.82 17.79 0.05
C LEU A 273 -21.82 17.95 -1.11
N GLN A 274 -23.10 18.23 -0.82
CA GLN A 274 -24.11 18.47 -1.86
C GLN A 274 -24.05 19.90 -2.45
N THR A 275 -23.65 20.92 -1.68
CA THR A 275 -23.46 22.29 -2.22
C THR A 275 -22.27 22.44 -3.15
N LEU A 276 -21.32 21.49 -3.13
CA LEU A 276 -20.24 21.41 -4.14
C LEU A 276 -20.63 20.57 -5.37
N SER A 277 -21.79 19.93 -5.40
CA SER A 277 -22.20 19.03 -6.49
C SER A 277 -23.03 19.72 -7.58
N ASN A 278 -23.63 20.89 -7.31
CA ASN A 278 -24.68 21.47 -8.18
C ASN A 278 -24.38 22.84 -8.81
N LYS A 279 -23.13 23.29 -8.86
CA LYS A 279 -22.76 24.36 -9.82
C LYS A 279 -22.36 23.74 -11.15
N GLY A 280 -23.37 23.31 -11.89
CA GLY A 280 -23.26 23.03 -13.31
C GLY A 280 -22.96 24.32 -14.06
N ASN A 281 -21.69 24.73 -14.09
CA ASN A 281 -21.24 25.64 -15.13
C ASN A 281 -21.29 24.87 -16.45
N PRO A 282 -21.91 25.43 -17.51
CA PRO A 282 -21.94 24.79 -18.82
C PRO A 282 -20.50 24.47 -19.22
N MET A 283 -20.34 23.28 -19.82
CA MET A 283 -19.12 22.70 -20.37
C MET A 283 -18.37 23.67 -21.29
N GLY A 284 -17.73 24.69 -20.72
CA GLY A 284 -17.00 25.70 -21.46
C GLY A 284 -15.69 25.12 -21.95
N GLU A 285 -15.56 25.04 -23.28
CA GLU A 285 -14.40 25.14 -24.19
C GLU A 285 -13.12 24.32 -23.90
N GLU A 286 -12.90 23.87 -22.67
CA GLU A 286 -11.66 23.28 -22.20
C GLU A 286 -11.89 21.85 -21.69
N ARG A 287 -11.21 20.91 -22.35
CA ARG A 287 -11.19 19.50 -21.97
C ARG A 287 -9.79 19.11 -21.51
N LEU A 288 -9.69 18.53 -20.32
CA LEU A 288 -8.44 18.04 -19.76
C LEU A 288 -8.26 16.53 -20.01
N GLU A 289 -7.03 16.11 -20.23
CA GLU A 289 -6.63 14.71 -20.24
C GLU A 289 -5.37 14.48 -19.39
N CYS A 290 -5.35 13.38 -18.63
CA CYS A 290 -4.22 13.01 -17.79
C CYS A 290 -3.47 11.80 -18.36
N TRP A 291 -2.17 11.94 -18.51
CA TRP A 291 -1.28 10.96 -19.09
C TRP A 291 -0.21 10.57 -18.08
N ARG A 292 0.01 9.28 -17.94
CA ARG A 292 1.16 8.72 -17.22
C ARG A 292 2.22 8.35 -18.24
N ILE A 293 3.38 8.97 -18.14
CA ILE A 293 4.51 8.67 -19.00
C ILE A 293 5.58 7.99 -18.14
N ALA A 294 5.95 6.78 -18.53
CA ALA A 294 7.04 6.02 -17.93
C ALA A 294 8.25 6.08 -18.86
N LYS A 295 9.39 6.53 -18.35
CA LYS A 295 10.65 6.60 -19.08
C LYS A 295 11.69 5.75 -18.37
N ALA A 296 12.27 4.79 -19.10
CA ALA A 296 13.44 4.06 -18.66
C ALA A 296 14.67 4.60 -19.39
N LYS A 297 15.67 5.11 -18.67
CA LYS A 297 16.97 5.52 -19.21
C LYS A 297 18.02 4.50 -18.79
N TYR A 298 18.73 3.93 -19.76
CA TYR A 298 19.85 3.02 -19.51
C TYR A 298 21.13 3.81 -19.25
N ALA A 299 21.97 3.32 -18.34
CA ALA A 299 23.24 3.93 -17.99
C ALA A 299 24.28 3.84 -19.13
N VAL A 300 24.20 2.79 -19.95
CA VAL A 300 25.14 2.56 -21.06
C VAL A 300 24.38 2.24 -22.35
N GLY A 301 24.49 3.14 -23.34
CA GLY A 301 24.26 2.84 -24.77
C GLY A 301 22.85 2.47 -25.24
N GLY A 302 21.78 2.74 -24.49
CA GLY A 302 20.40 2.37 -24.87
C GLY A 302 19.50 3.57 -25.19
N PHE A 303 18.66 3.44 -26.23
CA PHE A 303 17.59 4.40 -26.48
C PHE A 303 16.58 4.38 -25.32
N PRO A 304 16.11 5.54 -24.84
CA PRO A 304 15.13 5.59 -23.77
C PRO A 304 13.81 4.99 -24.26
N VAL A 305 13.31 3.99 -23.55
CA VAL A 305 11.97 3.44 -23.80
C VAL A 305 10.97 4.34 -23.09
N ILE A 306 10.01 4.88 -23.86
CA ILE A 306 8.96 5.75 -23.34
C ILE A 306 7.62 5.05 -23.54
N ASP A 307 6.91 4.78 -22.44
CA ASP A 307 5.56 4.20 -22.44
C ASP A 307 4.54 5.22 -21.92
N TRP A 308 3.38 5.28 -22.57
CA TRP A 308 2.40 6.34 -22.44
C TRP A 308 1.04 5.72 -22.15
N LEU A 309 0.47 6.03 -20.98
CA LEU A 309 -0.82 5.49 -20.56
C LEU A 309 -1.80 6.61 -20.24
N LEU A 310 -2.92 6.65 -20.95
CA LEU A 310 -4.04 7.54 -20.64
C LEU A 310 -4.71 7.11 -19.32
N LEU A 311 -4.72 8.01 -18.34
CA LEU A 311 -5.40 7.83 -17.07
C LEU A 311 -6.81 8.43 -17.16
N LYS A 312 -7.83 7.58 -17.09
CA LYS A 312 -9.24 8.03 -17.08
C LYS A 312 -9.57 8.63 -15.71
N ARG A 313 -9.78 9.95 -15.66
CA ARG A 313 -10.20 10.72 -14.47
C ARG A 313 -11.33 11.68 -14.85
N GLY A 314 -12.18 12.04 -13.89
CA GLY A 314 -13.24 13.03 -14.10
C GLY A 314 -12.70 14.44 -14.32
N GLN A 315 -13.37 15.29 -15.10
CA GLN A 315 -12.90 16.64 -15.43
C GLN A 315 -12.70 17.51 -14.18
N ARG A 316 -13.60 17.42 -13.20
CA ARG A 316 -13.46 18.11 -11.91
C ARG A 316 -12.17 17.73 -11.19
N GLN A 317 -11.90 16.43 -11.07
CA GLN A 317 -10.67 15.92 -10.46
C GLN A 317 -9.43 16.39 -11.21
N LEU A 318 -9.50 16.48 -12.54
CA LEU A 318 -8.39 16.98 -13.34
C LEU A 318 -8.11 18.47 -13.08
N ARG A 319 -9.15 19.29 -12.93
CA ARG A 319 -8.98 20.72 -12.58
C ARG A 319 -8.35 20.88 -11.19
N GLU A 320 -8.83 20.13 -10.21
CA GLU A 320 -8.22 20.10 -8.87
C GLU A 320 -6.74 19.67 -8.93
N MET A 321 -6.42 18.63 -9.72
CA MET A 321 -5.03 18.21 -9.93
C MET A 321 -4.19 19.29 -10.62
N VAL A 322 -4.76 20.08 -11.53
CA VAL A 322 -4.04 21.18 -12.18
C VAL A 322 -3.62 22.21 -11.13
N CYS A 323 -4.56 22.69 -10.31
CA CYS A 323 -4.26 23.66 -9.25
C CYS A 323 -3.19 23.15 -8.28
N ILE A 324 -3.33 21.90 -7.81
CA ILE A 324 -2.34 21.28 -6.89
C ILE A 324 -0.95 21.18 -7.54
N PHE A 325 -0.88 20.88 -8.83
CA PHE A 325 0.40 20.73 -9.52
C PHE A 325 1.05 22.07 -9.84
N GLU A 326 0.26 23.10 -10.18
CA GLU A 326 0.73 24.49 -10.34
C GLU A 326 1.29 25.01 -9.01
N GLU A 327 0.55 24.90 -7.90
CA GLU A 327 1.02 25.30 -6.57
C GLU A 327 2.29 24.54 -6.13
N ALA A 328 2.35 23.22 -6.39
CA ALA A 328 3.53 22.43 -6.09
C ALA A 328 4.72 22.76 -7.00
N SER A 329 4.49 23.34 -8.18
CA SER A 329 5.52 23.64 -9.16
C SER A 329 6.41 24.81 -8.75
N GLU A 330 5.82 25.79 -8.06
CA GLU A 330 6.53 26.97 -7.53
C GLU A 330 7.62 26.55 -6.52
N ASN A 331 7.38 25.47 -5.78
CA ASN A 331 8.21 25.07 -4.65
C ASN A 331 9.09 23.83 -4.91
N THR A 332 8.93 23.13 -6.05
CA THR A 332 9.56 21.81 -6.24
C THR A 332 10.29 21.68 -7.58
N LYS A 333 11.56 21.24 -7.54
CA LYS A 333 12.36 20.79 -8.72
C LYS A 333 11.76 19.61 -9.51
N ARG A 334 10.58 19.09 -9.10
CA ARG A 334 9.87 17.98 -9.76
C ARG A 334 8.80 18.47 -10.74
N ALA A 335 8.55 19.79 -10.80
CA ALA A 335 7.75 20.41 -11.82
C ALA A 335 8.29 20.07 -13.21
N LEU A 336 7.40 19.91 -14.19
CA LEU A 336 7.79 19.72 -15.57
C LEU A 336 7.53 21.00 -16.36
N ASP A 337 8.50 21.33 -17.19
CA ASP A 337 8.44 22.47 -18.11
C ASP A 337 7.78 22.03 -19.44
N PRO A 338 6.94 22.86 -20.10
CA PRO A 338 6.44 22.59 -21.44
C PRO A 338 7.52 22.28 -22.49
N THR A 339 8.76 22.71 -22.28
CA THR A 339 9.92 22.43 -23.14
C THR A 339 10.44 21.00 -23.00
N ASP A 340 10.01 20.23 -21.99
CA ASP A 340 10.44 18.84 -21.81
C ASP A 340 10.14 18.00 -23.06
N THR A 341 11.16 17.34 -23.57
CA THR A 341 11.09 16.45 -24.75
C THR A 341 9.90 15.47 -24.70
N ARG A 342 9.57 14.94 -23.51
CA ARG A 342 8.45 14.00 -23.31
C ARG A 342 7.11 14.69 -23.55
N ILE A 343 6.95 15.91 -23.04
CA ILE A 343 5.74 16.72 -23.21
C ILE A 343 5.60 17.15 -24.67
N ARG A 344 6.71 17.55 -25.32
CA ARG A 344 6.70 17.89 -26.74
C ARG A 344 6.29 16.73 -27.63
N LEU A 345 6.77 15.52 -27.35
CA LEU A 345 6.40 14.33 -28.12
C LEU A 345 4.88 14.05 -28.01
N ILE A 346 4.31 14.13 -26.79
CA ILE A 346 2.88 13.88 -26.61
C ILE A 346 2.00 14.97 -27.20
N LEU A 347 2.40 16.23 -27.07
CA LEU A 347 1.71 17.34 -27.73
C LEU A 347 1.77 17.22 -29.25
N LYS A 348 2.91 16.84 -29.82
CA LYS A 348 3.04 16.61 -31.27
C LYS A 348 2.12 15.48 -31.75
N SER A 349 2.06 14.38 -31.01
CA SER A 349 1.15 13.27 -31.31
C SER A 349 -0.31 13.69 -31.22
N LYS A 350 -0.69 14.45 -30.18
CA LYS A 350 -2.06 14.94 -29.98
C LYS A 350 -2.49 15.97 -31.01
N ARG A 351 -1.64 16.93 -31.36
CA ARG A 351 -1.89 17.91 -32.42
C ARG A 351 -2.05 17.23 -33.78
N LYS A 352 -1.23 16.22 -34.08
CA LYS A 352 -1.37 15.43 -35.32
C LYS A 352 -2.67 14.61 -35.37
N ALA A 353 -3.16 14.16 -34.22
CA ALA A 353 -4.39 13.38 -34.11
C ALA A 353 -5.67 14.25 -34.05
N GLU A 354 -5.53 15.56 -33.83
CA GLU A 354 -6.63 16.50 -33.78
C GLU A 354 -7.16 16.73 -35.19
N LYS A 355 -8.45 16.43 -35.38
CA LYS A 355 -9.11 16.58 -36.68
C LYS A 355 -9.79 17.93 -36.82
N ASP A 356 -10.18 18.54 -35.70
CA ASP A 356 -10.92 19.80 -35.70
C ASP A 356 -9.95 20.97 -35.60
N PRO A 357 -9.82 21.82 -36.64
CA PRO A 357 -8.90 22.95 -36.63
C PRO A 357 -9.29 24.03 -35.61
N SER A 358 -10.53 23.99 -35.10
CA SER A 358 -11.01 24.93 -34.09
C SER A 358 -10.44 24.64 -32.71
N TYR A 359 -9.74 23.52 -32.51
CA TYR A 359 -9.19 23.13 -31.22
C TYR A 359 -7.68 22.98 -31.27
N GLU A 360 -7.02 23.40 -30.20
CA GLU A 360 -5.59 23.18 -30.00
C GLU A 360 -5.29 22.46 -28.69
N TRP A 361 -4.26 21.61 -28.73
CA TRP A 361 -3.71 20.95 -27.55
C TRP A 361 -2.53 21.75 -26.98
N GLY A 362 -2.65 22.09 -25.71
CA GLY A 362 -1.64 22.74 -24.89
C GLY A 362 -1.24 21.91 -23.66
N PHE A 363 -0.09 22.24 -23.10
CA PHE A 363 0.33 21.74 -21.79
C PHE A 363 -0.44 22.52 -20.71
N ALA A 364 -1.03 21.82 -19.74
CA ALA A 364 -1.59 22.46 -18.56
C ALA A 364 -0.55 22.43 -17.43
N THR A 365 -0.20 21.24 -16.96
CA THR A 365 0.83 21.07 -15.92
C THR A 365 1.34 19.64 -15.89
N GLY A 366 2.42 19.37 -15.17
CA GLY A 366 3.02 18.05 -15.06
C GLY A 366 4.02 17.95 -13.93
N ARG A 367 4.18 16.74 -13.39
CA ARG A 367 5.08 16.47 -12.27
C ARG A 367 5.72 15.09 -12.37
N THR A 368 6.95 14.99 -11.89
CA THR A 368 7.62 13.71 -11.62
C THR A 368 7.08 13.08 -10.32
N VAL A 369 6.35 11.98 -10.46
CA VAL A 369 5.72 11.26 -9.33
C VAL A 369 6.70 10.29 -8.70
N HIS A 370 7.43 9.56 -9.53
CA HIS A 370 8.33 8.52 -9.06
C HIS A 370 9.62 8.56 -9.85
N ARG A 371 10.74 8.43 -9.15
CA ARG A 371 12.07 8.31 -9.71
C ARG A 371 12.77 7.23 -8.93
N ASP A 372 13.07 6.13 -9.59
CA ASP A 372 13.69 4.98 -8.98
C ASP A 372 14.91 4.55 -9.78
N HIS A 373 15.92 4.09 -9.07
CA HIS A 373 17.08 3.47 -9.66
C HIS A 373 16.86 1.97 -9.55
N SER A 374 16.98 1.25 -10.67
CA SER A 374 17.03 -0.20 -10.63
C SER A 374 18.07 -0.66 -9.61
N LYS A 375 17.89 -1.83 -9.00
CA LYS A 375 18.84 -2.37 -8.00
C LYS A 375 20.28 -2.43 -8.50
N SER A 376 20.51 -2.54 -9.81
CA SER A 376 21.83 -2.54 -10.43
C SER A 376 22.39 -1.13 -10.71
N GLY A 377 21.61 -0.07 -10.48
CA GLY A 377 21.94 1.31 -10.88
C GLY A 377 21.93 1.56 -12.39
N MET A 378 21.74 0.52 -13.20
CA MET A 378 21.89 0.61 -14.66
C MET A 378 20.67 1.19 -15.38
N ILE A 379 19.51 1.20 -14.74
CA ILE A 379 18.27 1.76 -15.30
C ILE A 379 17.73 2.80 -14.33
N LEU A 380 17.57 4.01 -14.82
CA LEU A 380 16.79 5.05 -14.16
C LEU A 380 15.36 4.98 -14.67
N TYR A 381 14.43 4.62 -13.80
CA TYR A 381 13.00 4.63 -14.10
C TYR A 381 12.37 5.92 -13.57
N GLU A 382 11.79 6.70 -14.47
CA GLU A 382 11.03 7.89 -14.13
C GLU A 382 9.58 7.73 -14.55
N GLN A 383 8.67 7.97 -13.62
CA GLN A 383 7.24 8.04 -13.89
C GLN A 383 6.77 9.48 -13.66
N ILE A 384 6.24 10.06 -14.72
CA ILE A 384 5.66 11.40 -14.71
C ILE A 384 4.16 11.34 -14.96
N ILE A 385 3.45 12.30 -14.39
CA ILE A 385 2.04 12.57 -14.72
C ILE A 385 1.99 13.92 -15.41
N VAL A 386 1.35 13.96 -16.56
CA VAL A 386 1.17 15.15 -17.40
C VAL A 386 -0.32 15.36 -17.60
N ILE A 387 -0.78 16.60 -17.46
CA ILE A 387 -2.14 17.02 -17.80
C ILE A 387 -2.07 17.91 -19.03
N LEU A 388 -2.81 17.54 -20.06
CA LEU A 388 -2.95 18.30 -21.30
C LEU A 388 -4.31 18.98 -21.32
N LYS A 389 -4.37 20.18 -21.88
CA LYS A 389 -5.60 20.94 -22.11
C LYS A 389 -5.89 21.03 -23.60
N ARG A 390 -7.12 20.72 -23.99
CA ARG A 390 -7.66 20.99 -25.33
C ARG A 390 -8.58 22.20 -25.20
N ARG A 391 -8.29 23.28 -25.90
CA ARG A 391 -9.08 24.52 -25.89
C ARG A 391 -9.48 24.92 -27.30
N LYS A 392 -10.58 25.66 -27.43
CA LYS A 392 -10.98 26.25 -28.71
C LYS A 392 -10.05 27.42 -29.05
N ILE A 393 -9.57 27.49 -30.29
CA ILE A 393 -8.80 28.64 -30.80
C ILE A 393 -9.80 29.79 -30.95
N ARG A 394 -9.53 30.92 -30.30
CA ARG A 394 -10.34 32.13 -30.41
C ARG A 394 -9.89 32.98 -31.57
#